data_AF-A4USH5-F1
#
_entry.id   AF-A4USH5-F1
#
_cell.length_a   1.000
_cell.length_b   1.000
_cell.length_c   1.000
_cell.angle_alpha   90.00
_cell.angle_beta   90.00
_cell.angle_gamma   90.00
#
_symmetry.space_group_name_H-M   'P 1'
#
loop_
_entity.id
_entity.type
_entity.pdbx_description
1 polymer ?
#
loop_
_entity_poly.entity_id
_entity_poly.type
_entity_poly.pdbx_seq_one_letter_code
_entity_poly.pdbx_strand_id
1 'polypeptide(L)'
;RAEYGAETIAGFHQDPPLMFSEEYQKGLLEQYHLVLDQKRKEYVVGELIWNFADFMTDQSPQRAMGNKKGIFTRQRQPKGAAFLLRE
;
A
#
# COMPACT_ATOMS: atom_id res chain seq x y z
N ARG A 1 11.28 -11.88 -1.77
CA ARG A 1 9.93 -11.63 -2.35
C ARG A 1 9.89 -10.17 -2.74
N ALA A 2 9.28 -9.82 -3.87
CA ALA A 2 9.38 -8.47 -4.44
C ALA A 2 8.29 -7.50 -3.96
N GLU A 3 7.41 -7.91 -3.04
CA GLU A 3 6.14 -7.23 -2.73
C GLU A 3 6.11 -6.63 -1.31
N TYR A 4 5.50 -5.46 -1.17
CA TYR A 4 5.21 -4.80 0.12
C TYR A 4 3.93 -3.94 0.01
N GLY A 5 3.16 -3.82 1.09
CA GLY A 5 1.95 -2.99 1.15
C GLY A 5 0.94 -3.35 2.24
N ALA A 6 0.09 -2.39 2.62
CA ALA A 6 -0.97 -2.54 3.62
C ALA A 6 -2.34 -2.72 2.96
N GLU A 7 -3.27 -3.47 3.58
CA GLU A 7 -4.68 -3.41 3.16
C GLU A 7 -5.24 -2.03 3.54
N THR A 8 -5.99 -1.39 2.64
CA THR A 8 -6.47 -0.02 2.83
C THR A 8 -7.84 0.19 2.21
N ILE A 9 -8.83 0.55 3.03
CA ILE A 9 -10.19 0.86 2.59
C ILE A 9 -10.23 2.35 2.26
N ALA A 10 -10.50 2.69 0.99
CA ALA A 10 -10.58 4.09 0.57
C ALA A 10 -11.63 4.85 1.39
N GLY A 11 -11.27 6.03 1.89
CA GLY A 11 -12.10 6.86 2.76
C GLY A 11 -12.06 6.50 4.25
N PHE A 12 -11.33 5.46 4.66
CA PHE A 12 -11.05 5.24 6.08
C PHE A 12 -9.86 6.10 6.48
N HIS A 13 -10.12 7.07 7.35
CA HIS A 13 -9.10 7.96 7.90
C HIS A 13 -9.04 7.84 9.41
N GLN A 14 -7.84 7.83 9.98
CA GLN A 14 -7.65 7.76 11.43
C GLN A 14 -6.32 8.35 11.86
N ASP A 15 -6.35 9.11 12.96
CA ASP A 15 -5.19 9.53 13.74
C ASP A 15 -5.38 9.10 15.21
N PRO A 16 -4.44 8.36 15.84
CA PRO A 16 -3.22 7.80 15.25
C PRO A 16 -3.51 6.75 14.16
N PRO A 17 -2.62 6.53 13.18
CA PRO A 17 -2.86 5.60 12.07
C PRO A 17 -3.19 4.18 12.54
N LEU A 18 -4.29 3.61 12.04
CA LEU A 18 -4.71 2.23 12.33
C LEU A 18 -4.78 1.40 11.05
N MET A 19 -4.65 0.08 11.19
CA MET A 19 -4.79 -0.84 10.06
C MET A 19 -6.07 -0.54 9.26
N PHE A 20 -5.97 -0.65 7.93
CA PHE A 20 -7.00 -0.30 6.95
C PHE A 20 -7.21 1.20 6.67
N SER A 21 -6.67 2.13 7.47
CA SER A 21 -6.72 3.56 7.15
C SER A 21 -5.72 3.94 6.05
N GLU A 22 -6.02 5.05 5.35
CA GLU A 22 -5.11 5.60 4.33
C GLU A 22 -3.79 6.11 4.95
N GLU A 23 -3.84 6.68 6.15
CA GLU A 23 -2.64 7.15 6.87
C GLU A 23 -1.73 5.98 7.24
N TYR A 24 -2.29 4.81 7.59
CA TYR A 24 -1.49 3.63 7.87
C TYR A 24 -0.80 3.09 6.61
N GLN A 25 -1.47 3.14 5.45
CA GLN A 25 -0.83 2.78 4.18
C GLN A 25 0.37 3.69 3.89
N LYS A 26 0.19 5.01 4.02
CA LYS A 26 1.26 6.00 3.84
C LYS A 26 2.43 5.74 4.78
N GLY A 27 2.17 5.67 6.08
CA GLY A 27 3.21 5.46 7.09
C GLY A 27 3.96 4.15 6.88
N LEU A 28 3.27 3.06 6.51
CA LEU A 28 3.94 1.81 6.18
C LEU A 28 4.85 1.96 4.96
N LEU A 29 4.40 2.60 3.88
CA LEU A 29 5.21 2.78 2.68
C LEU A 29 6.42 3.68 2.92
N GLU A 30 6.26 4.77 3.68
CA GLU A 30 7.36 5.64 4.10
C GLU A 30 8.45 4.84 4.84
N GLN A 31 8.06 4.00 5.80
CA GLN A 31 9.04 3.17 6.51
C GLN A 31 9.74 2.15 5.60
N TYR A 32 9.03 1.58 4.61
CA TYR A 32 9.65 0.71 3.62
C TYR A 32 10.66 1.47 2.75
N HIS A 33 10.29 2.63 2.21
CA HIS A 33 11.17 3.45 1.37
C HIS A 33 12.43 3.86 2.14
N LEU A 34 12.31 4.26 3.41
CA LEU A 34 13.46 4.60 4.26
C LEU A 34 14.50 3.47 4.35
N VAL A 35 14.04 2.22 4.49
CA VAL A 35 14.94 1.06 4.58
C VAL A 35 15.48 0.68 3.21
N LEU A 36 14.63 0.69 2.17
CA LEU A 36 15.02 0.36 0.81
C LEU A 36 16.05 1.37 0.26
N ASP A 37 15.95 2.65 0.61
CA ASP A 37 16.91 3.69 0.24
C ASP A 37 18.30 3.50 0.84
N GLN A 38 18.39 2.89 2.02
CA GLN A 38 19.68 2.52 2.59
C GLN A 38 20.30 1.37 1.78
N LYS A 39 19.49 0.37 1.43
CA LYS A 39 19.96 -0.87 0.78
C LYS A 39 20.10 -0.78 -0.73
N ARG A 40 19.49 0.22 -1.38
CA ARG A 40 19.65 0.46 -2.83
C ARG A 40 21.06 0.86 -3.23
N LYS A 41 21.85 1.35 -2.28
CA LYS A 41 23.28 1.67 -2.46
C LYS A 41 24.20 0.46 -2.29
N GLU A 42 23.67 -0.67 -1.81
CA GLU A 42 24.44 -1.86 -1.47
C GLU A 42 24.14 -3.02 -2.43
N TYR A 43 22.87 -3.45 -2.50
CA TYR A 43 22.48 -4.66 -3.24
C TYR A 43 21.00 -4.71 -3.68
N VAL A 44 20.14 -3.79 -3.23
CA VAL A 44 18.74 -3.74 -3.68
C VAL A 44 18.69 -3.00 -5.01
N VAL A 45 18.12 -3.62 -6.04
CA VAL A 45 18.09 -3.08 -7.42
C VAL A 45 16.71 -2.65 -7.90
N GLY A 46 15.69 -2.78 -7.05
CA GLY A 46 14.34 -2.35 -7.37
C GLY A 46 13.34 -2.69 -6.27
N GLU A 47 12.19 -2.03 -6.32
CA GLU A 47 11.07 -2.19 -5.40
C GLU A 47 9.76 -2.27 -6.19
N LEU A 48 8.88 -3.20 -5.83
CA LEU A 48 7.59 -3.39 -6.49
C LEU A 48 6.47 -3.41 -5.44
N ILE A 49 5.74 -2.29 -5.35
CA ILE A 49 4.61 -2.17 -4.43
C ILE A 49 3.49 -3.16 -4.77
N TRP A 50 2.87 -3.73 -3.74
CA TRP A 50 1.66 -4.52 -3.87
C TRP A 50 0.45 -3.72 -3.38
N ASN A 51 -0.52 -3.34 -4.21
CA ASN A 51 -0.65 -3.60 -5.65
C ASN A 51 -0.90 -2.30 -6.40
N PHE A 52 -0.84 -2.33 -7.73
CA PHE A 52 -1.28 -1.22 -8.56
C PHE A 52 -2.73 -0.83 -8.22
N ALA A 53 -3.67 -1.78 -8.25
CA ALA A 53 -5.07 -1.50 -7.95
C ALA A 53 -5.74 -2.61 -7.13
N ASP A 54 -6.79 -2.26 -6.41
CA ASP A 54 -7.62 -3.25 -5.72
C ASP A 54 -8.19 -4.28 -6.71
N PHE A 55 -8.20 -5.56 -6.32
CA PHE A 55 -8.66 -6.66 -7.18
C PHE A 55 -9.46 -7.70 -6.38
N MET A 56 -10.22 -8.55 -7.10
CA MET A 56 -11.08 -9.55 -6.47
C MET A 56 -10.28 -10.78 -6.03
N THR A 57 -10.68 -11.35 -4.90
CA THR A 57 -10.21 -12.65 -4.39
C THR A 57 -11.42 -13.48 -3.99
N ASP A 58 -11.20 -14.76 -3.71
CA ASP A 58 -12.20 -15.58 -3.04
C ASP A 58 -12.61 -14.96 -1.70
N GLN A 59 -13.81 -15.31 -1.24
CA GLN A 59 -14.35 -14.83 0.01
C GLN A 59 -13.55 -15.38 1.19
N SER A 60 -13.08 -14.49 2.06
CA SER A 60 -12.53 -14.85 3.36
C SER A 60 -12.72 -13.70 4.37
N PRO A 61 -12.71 -13.98 5.69
CA PRO A 61 -12.84 -12.94 6.71
C PRO A 61 -11.80 -11.82 6.61
N GLN A 62 -10.63 -12.10 6.03
CA GLN A 62 -9.53 -11.14 5.84
C GLN A 62 -9.64 -10.33 4.55
N ARG A 63 -10.65 -10.60 3.70
CA ARG A 63 -10.80 -10.01 2.37
C ARG A 63 -12.09 -9.20 2.26
N ALA A 64 -12.01 -7.92 2.62
CA ALA A 64 -13.11 -6.98 2.49
C ALA A 64 -13.39 -6.69 1.00
N MET A 65 -14.27 -7.48 0.38
CA MET A 65 -14.60 -7.40 -1.04
C MET A 65 -13.34 -7.49 -1.93
N GLY A 66 -12.53 -8.53 -1.72
CA GLY A 66 -11.27 -8.75 -2.43
C GLY A 66 -10.03 -8.26 -1.66
N ASN A 67 -8.95 -8.03 -2.39
CA ASN A 67 -7.71 -7.43 -1.90
C ASN A 67 -7.78 -5.90 -2.04
N LYS A 68 -7.46 -5.20 -0.96
CA LYS A 68 -7.51 -3.74 -0.83
C LYS A 68 -6.14 -3.10 -0.66
N LYS A 69 -5.06 -3.80 -1.03
CA LYS A 69 -3.69 -3.26 -0.97
C LYS A 69 -3.36 -2.30 -2.11
N GLY A 70 -4.27 -2.08 -3.04
CA GLY A 70 -4.04 -1.19 -4.18
C GLY A 70 -3.71 0.23 -3.73
N ILE A 71 -2.73 0.87 -4.37
CA ILE A 71 -2.56 2.34 -4.30
C ILE A 71 -3.66 3.07 -5.09
N PHE A 72 -4.22 2.40 -6.11
CA PHE A 72 -5.45 2.80 -6.77
C PHE A 72 -6.62 1.94 -6.30
N THR A 73 -7.81 2.52 -6.28
CA THR A 73 -9.05 1.75 -6.20
C THR A 73 -9.21 0.86 -7.43
N ARG A 74 -10.13 -0.11 -7.38
CA ARG A 74 -10.46 -0.94 -8.55
C ARG A 74 -10.94 -0.08 -9.74
N GLN A 75 -11.47 1.10 -9.50
CA GLN A 75 -11.93 2.07 -10.51
C GLN A 75 -10.82 3.04 -10.96
N ARG A 76 -9.55 2.76 -10.61
CA ARG A 76 -8.37 3.54 -10.99
C ARG A 76 -8.40 4.98 -10.45
N GLN A 77 -9.08 5.19 -9.32
CA GLN A 77 -8.99 6.44 -8.56
C GLN A 77 -7.86 6.33 -7.53
N PRO A 78 -7.03 7.37 -7.35
CA PRO A 78 -5.91 7.32 -6.42
C PRO A 78 -6.38 7.31 -4.96
N LYS A 79 -5.74 6.49 -4.12
CA LYS A 79 -5.76 6.67 -2.65
C LYS A 79 -4.66 7.65 -2.24
N GLY A 80 -4.65 8.09 -0.99
CA GLY A 80 -3.62 8.98 -0.47
C GLY A 80 -2.18 8.48 -0.69
N ALA A 81 -1.95 7.17 -0.64
CA ALA A 81 -0.63 6.56 -0.88
C ALA A 81 -0.14 6.66 -2.34
N ALA A 82 -1.04 6.81 -3.32
CA ALA A 82 -0.63 6.95 -4.72
C ALA A 82 0.12 8.26 -4.98
N PHE A 83 -0.21 9.32 -4.23
CA PHE A 83 0.46 10.60 -4.32
C PHE A 83 1.85 10.55 -3.68
N LEU A 84 1.98 9.87 -2.54
CA LEU A 84 3.27 9.62 -1.88
C LEU A 84 4.25 8.89 -2.81
N LEU A 85 3.80 7.84 -3.52
CA LEU A 85 4.68 7.06 -4.40
C LEU A 85 5.13 7.83 -5.66
N ARG A 86 4.40 8.89 -6.03
CA ARG A 86 4.73 9.72 -7.19
C ARG A 86 5.82 10.74 -6.87
N GLU A 87 5.94 11.15 -5.61
CA GLU A 87 6.95 12.10 -5.13
C GLU A 87 8.34 11.47 -5.05
#